data_AF-A0A5M3XFP5-F1
#
_entry.id   AF-A0A5M3XFP5-F1
#
_cell.length_a   1.000
_cell.length_b   1.000
_cell.length_c   1.000
_cell.angle_alpha   90.00
_cell.angle_beta   90.00
_cell.angle_gamma   90.00
#
_symmetry.space_group_name_H-M   'P 1'
#
loop_
_entity.id
_entity.type
_entity.pdbx_description
1 polymer ?
#
loop_
_entity_poly.entity_id
_entity_poly.type
_entity_poly.pdbx_seq_one_letter_code
_entity_poly.pdbx_strand_id
1 'polypeptide(L)' 'MGERVGGYQYYEFLALDRPLTDRQQAEVRALSTRARITATGFTNDYQWGDFGGDPNKLMERYYDAHLYYANWGCE' A
#
# COMPACT_ATOMS: atom_id res chain seq x y z
N MET A 1 -29.06 14.36 -5.54
CA MET A 1 -27.64 14.48 -5.89
C MET A 1 -26.88 13.77 -4.77
N GLY A 2 -26.67 12.46 -4.90
CA GLY A 2 -25.98 11.66 -3.90
C GLY A 2 -24.48 11.75 -4.15
N GLU A 3 -23.75 12.34 -3.22
CA GLU A 3 -22.30 12.37 -3.25
C GLU A 3 -21.80 10.93 -3.22
N ARG A 4 -20.99 10.54 -4.21
CA ARG A 4 -20.32 9.24 -4.19
C ARG A 4 -19.57 9.17 -2.86
N VAL A 5 -19.82 8.19 -2.00
CA VAL A 5 -18.99 8.00 -0.80
C VAL A 5 -17.74 7.27 -1.26
N GLY A 6 -16.60 7.96 -1.22
CA GLY A 6 -15.31 7.37 -1.53
C GLY A 6 -14.80 6.69 -0.29
N GLY A 7 -14.86 5.36 -0.28
CA GLY A 7 -14.22 4.58 0.77
C GLY A 7 -12.74 4.93 0.83
N TYR A 8 -12.29 5.41 1.99
CA TYR A 8 -10.89 5.64 2.25
C TYR A 8 -10.22 4.30 2.50
N GLN A 9 -9.16 4.01 1.75
CA GLN A 9 -8.34 2.82 1.96
C GLN A 9 -6.89 3.24 2.17
N TYR A 10 -6.24 2.59 3.12
CA TYR A 10 -4.86 2.80 3.49
C TYR A 10 -4.16 1.45 3.58
N TYR A 11 -3.04 1.35 2.87
CA TYR A 11 -2.17 0.18 2.88
C TYR A 11 -0.81 0.58 3.42
N GLU A 12 -0.30 -0.19 4.37
CA GLU A 12 1.05 -0.01 4.90
C GLU A 12 1.74 -1.36 5.00
N PHE A 13 2.95 -1.44 4.46
CA PHE A 13 3.80 -2.62 4.53
C PHE A 13 5.12 -2.25 5.18
N LEU A 14 5.63 -3.13 6.03
CA LEU A 14 6.85 -2.92 6.79
C LEU A 14 7.79 -4.12 6.60
N ALA A 15 9.05 -3.80 6.34
CA ALA A 15 10.16 -4.75 6.33
C ALA A 15 10.98 -4.53 7.59
N LEU A 16 10.97 -5.53 8.48
CA LEU A 16 11.54 -5.46 9.83
C LEU A 16 12.98 -5.97 9.84
N ASP A 17 13.19 -7.15 9.26
CA ASP A 17 14.50 -7.81 9.30
C ASP A 17 15.37 -7.49 8.08
N ARG A 18 14.74 -7.11 6.96
CA ARG A 18 15.41 -6.98 5.66
C ARG A 18 14.98 -5.70 4.94
N PRO A 19 15.70 -4.57 5.14
CA PRO A 19 15.41 -3.36 4.39
C PRO A 19 15.55 -3.60 2.88
N LEU A 20 14.61 -3.05 2.11
CA LEU A 20 14.55 -3.12 0.66
C LEU A 20 15.76 -2.41 0.04
N THR A 21 16.40 -3.12 -0.88
CA THR A 21 17.43 -2.57 -1.77
C THR A 21 16.84 -1.54 -2.74
N ASP A 22 17.66 -0.67 -3.32
CA ASP A 22 17.22 0.35 -4.29
C ASP A 22 16.46 -0.26 -5.48
N ARG A 23 16.88 -1.46 -5.92
CA ARG A 23 16.20 -2.22 -6.98
C ARG A 23 14.80 -2.66 -6.55
N GLN A 24 14.66 -3.19 -5.33
CA GLN A 24 13.36 -3.59 -4.79
C GLN A 24 12.46 -2.38 -4.61
N GLN A 25 12.97 -1.27 -4.09
CA GLN A 25 12.22 -0.02 -3.97
C GLN A 25 11.71 0.48 -5.33
N ALA A 26 12.51 0.34 -6.40
CA ALA A 26 12.07 0.66 -7.76
C ALA A 26 10.98 -0.28 -8.28
N GLU A 27 11.05 -1.58 -7.98
CA GLU A 27 10.00 -2.55 -8.32
C GLU A 27 8.68 -2.21 -7.64
N VAL A 28 8.69 -1.92 -6.33
CA VAL A 28 7.47 -1.56 -5.60
C VAL A 28 6.93 -0.19 -6.04
N ARG A 29 7.81 0.74 -6.44
CA ARG A 29 7.43 2.04 -7.02
C ARG A 29 6.67 1.92 -8.34
N ALA A 30 6.91 0.86 -9.11
CA ALA A 30 6.16 0.61 -10.34
C ALA A 30 4.71 0.21 -10.08
N LEU A 31 4.39 -0.35 -8.91
CA LEU A 31 3.03 -0.76 -8.53
C LEU A 31 2.15 0.42 -8.13
N SER A 32 2.75 1.47 -7.56
CA SER A 32 2.00 2.66 -7.20
C SER A 32 2.86 3.91 -7.23
N THR A 33 2.42 4.88 -8.04
CA THR A 33 3.09 6.18 -8.19
C THR A 33 2.84 7.13 -7.02
N ARG A 34 1.75 6.91 -6.27
CA ARG A 34 1.36 7.72 -5.10
C ARG A 34 1.91 7.19 -3.78
N ALA A 35 2.34 5.93 -3.76
CA ALA A 35 2.88 5.34 -2.55
C ALA A 35 4.16 6.03 -2.09
N ARG A 36 4.26 6.24 -0.78
CA ARG A 36 5.49 6.63 -0.12
C ARG A 36 6.30 5.37 0.18
N ILE A 37 7.51 5.31 -0.35
CA ILE A 37 8.37 4.12 -0.28
C ILE A 37 9.68 4.52 0.39
N THR A 38 10.08 3.73 1.37
CA THR A 38 11.35 3.82 2.08
C THR A 38 12.02 2.44 2.09
N ALA A 39 13.24 2.35 2.61
CA ALA A 39 13.93 1.08 2.76
C ALA A 39 13.18 0.08 3.65
N THR A 40 12.37 0.54 4.60
CA THR A 40 11.66 -0.35 5.55
C THR A 40 10.15 -0.27 5.44
N GLY A 41 9.61 0.57 4.57
CA GLY A 41 8.19 0.89 4.57
C GLY A 41 7.65 1.20 3.18
N PHE A 42 6.41 0.83 2.96
CA PHE A 42 5.60 1.26 1.84
C PHE A 42 4.24 1.65 2.36
N THR A 43 3.82 2.89 2.12
CA THR A 43 2.50 3.37 2.52
C THR A 43 1.77 3.94 1.32
N ASN A 44 0.48 3.65 1.21
CA ASN A 44 -0.33 4.03 0.07
C ASN A 44 -1.73 4.44 0.51
N ASP A 45 -2.11 5.67 0.18
CA ASP A 45 -3.45 6.20 0.42
C ASP A 45 -4.28 6.15 -0.86
N TYR A 46 -5.48 5.57 -0.76
CA TYR A 46 -6.48 5.53 -1.81
C TYR A 46 -7.75 6.20 -1.34
N GLN A 47 -8.17 7.21 -2.10
CA GLN A 47 -9.44 7.90 -1.90
C GLN A 47 -10.52 7.37 -2.86
N TRP A 48 -10.11 6.86 -4.03
CA TRP A 48 -10.99 6.32 -5.08
C TRP A 48 -10.24 5.30 -5.95
N GLY A 49 -10.76 4.09 -6.10
CA GLY A 49 -10.16 3.02 -6.91
C GLY A 49 -9.58 1.86 -6.09
N ASP A 50 -9.05 0.86 -6.80
CA ASP A 50 -8.47 -0.35 -6.21
C ASP A 50 -6.94 -0.29 -6.23
N PHE A 51 -6.31 -0.95 -5.24
CA PHE A 51 -4.87 -1.05 -5.17
C PHE A 51 -4.37 -2.00 -6.28
N GLY A 52 -3.58 -1.47 -7.22
CA GLY A 52 -3.11 -2.25 -8.38
C GLY A 52 -2.05 -3.32 -8.07
N GLY A 53 -1.68 -3.52 -6.81
CA GLY A 53 -0.72 -4.53 -6.37
C GLY A 53 -1.39 -5.68 -5.63
N ASP A 54 -0.75 -6.85 -5.64
CA ASP A 54 -1.16 -7.98 -4.80
C ASP A 54 -0.48 -7.86 -3.42
N PRO A 55 -1.22 -7.57 -2.33
CA PRO A 55 -0.64 -7.49 -0.98
C PRO A 55 0.05 -8.81 -0.57
N ASN A 56 -0.49 -9.96 -0.99
CA ASN A 56 0.10 -11.26 -0.70
C ASN A 56 1.47 -11.44 -1.37
N LYS A 57 1.64 -11.00 -2.62
CA LYS A 57 2.94 -11.09 -3.32
C LYS A 57 3.98 -10.15 -2.70
N LEU A 58 3.53 -9.00 -2.20
CA LEU A 58 4.38 -8.05 -1.51
C LEU A 58 4.89 -8.62 -0.18
N MET A 59 4.00 -9.23 0.59
CA MET A 59 4.36 -9.92 1.84
C MET A 59 5.30 -11.10 1.59
N GLU A 60 5.03 -11.95 0.59
CA GLU A 60 5.89 -13.10 0.32
C GLU A 60 7.32 -12.72 -0.10
N ARG A 61 7.47 -11.61 -0.83
CA ARG A 61 8.76 -11.24 -1.45
C ARG A 61 9.56 -10.18 -0.71
N TYR A 62 8.91 -9.23 -0.05
CA TYR A 62 9.58 -7.99 0.38
C TYR A 62 9.26 -7.55 1.81
N TYR A 63 8.08 -7.87 2.35
CA TYR A 63 7.62 -7.29 3.62
C TYR A 63 7.28 -8.35 4.66
N ASP A 64 7.60 -8.06 5.92
CA ASP A 64 7.35 -8.97 7.04
C ASP A 64 5.98 -8.69 7.70
N ALA A 65 5.47 -7.46 7.56
CA ALA A 65 4.18 -7.04 8.10
C ALA A 65 3.38 -6.17 7.13
N HIS A 66 2.05 -6.27 7.21
CA HIS A 66 1.10 -5.47 6.42
C HIS A 66 -0.09 -5.04 7.29
N LEU A 67 -0.46 -3.77 7.18
CA LEU A 67 -1.66 -3.17 7.73
C LEU A 67 -2.55 -2.71 6.56
N TYR A 68 -3.79 -3.19 6.56
CA TYR A 68 -4.85 -2.69 5.70
C TYR A 68 -5.90 -2.01 6.58
N TYR A 69 -6.17 -0.74 6.29
CA TYR A 69 -7.22 0.03 6.93
C TYR A 69 -8.18 0.54 5.87
N ALA A 70 -9.47 0.30 6.05
CA ALA A 70 -10.48 0.83 5.17
C ALA A 70 -11.63 1.43 5.99
N ASN A 71 -11.98 2.66 5.66
CA ASN A 71 -13.15 3.34 6.20
C ASN A 71 -14.13 3.60 5.05
N TRP A 72 -15.25 2.89 5.09
CA TRP A 72 -16.25 2.94 4.03
C TRP A 72 -17.33 3.99 4.26
N GLY A 73 -17.29 4.74 5.37
CA GLY A 73 -18.36 5.65 5.76
C GLY A 73 -19.64 4.85 6.01
N CYS A 74 -19.92 4.52 7.27
CA CYS A 74 -21.27 4.03 7.59
C CYS A 74 -22.23 5.21 7.43
N GLU A 75 -23.34 4.98 6.73
CA GLU A 75 -24.49 5.90 6.62
C GLU A 75 -24.99 6.36 7.99
#